data_AF-A0A3L6ZZ98-F1
#
_entry.id   AF-A0A3L6ZZ98-F1
#
_cell.length_a   1.000
_cell.length_b   1.000
_cell.length_c   1.000
_cell.angle_alpha   90.00
_cell.angle_beta   90.00
_cell.angle_gamma   90.00
#
_symmetry.space_group_name_H-M   'P 1'
#
loop_
_entity.id
_entity.type
_entity.pdbx_description
1 polymer ?
#
loop_
_entity_poly.entity_id
_entity_poly.type
_entity_poly.pdbx_seq_one_letter_code
_entity_poly.pdbx_strand_id
1 'polypeptide(L)'
;MGKLYALILGIVLGGHGLVGLFIEGDRLMGILNVDTLVDVIYLVSAALLFLVAFTRSSPLMIRGVLFSVGGVLLLLGVLGLLDNRVFGLLPTGLTLVDFFLLFGAGGLTLIFSVLPSTPEPLTTANAPLN
;
A
#
# COMPACT_ATOMS: atom_id res chain seq x y z
N MET A 1 -16.32 0.03 -3.92
CA MET A 1 -15.03 0.70 -4.23
C MET A 1 -13.85 0.22 -3.39
N GLY A 2 -13.92 0.16 -2.06
CA GLY A 2 -12.76 -0.17 -1.20
C GLY A 2 -12.05 -1.51 -1.50
N LYS A 3 -12.78 -2.56 -1.88
CA LYS A 3 -12.18 -3.86 -2.25
C LYS A 3 -11.35 -3.82 -3.54
N LEU A 4 -11.89 -3.18 -4.58
CA LEU A 4 -11.16 -3.04 -5.86
C LEU A 4 -9.93 -2.17 -5.67
N TYR A 5 -10.06 -1.08 -4.91
CA TYR A 5 -8.91 -0.24 -4.55
C TYR A 5 -7.86 -1.04 -3.75
N ALA A 6 -8.28 -1.81 -2.74
CA ALA A 6 -7.38 -2.67 -1.97
C ALA A 6 -6.68 -3.70 -2.86
N LEU A 7 -7.38 -4.31 -3.82
CA LEU A 7 -6.77 -5.23 -4.79
C LEU A 7 -5.70 -4.53 -5.64
N ILE A 8 -6.03 -3.38 -6.26
CA ILE A 8 -5.11 -2.64 -7.12
C ILE A 8 -3.87 -2.22 -6.33
N LEU A 9 -4.07 -1.61 -5.16
CA LEU A 9 -2.97 -1.17 -4.32
C LEU A 9 -2.15 -2.35 -3.81
N GLY A 10 -2.81 -3.46 -3.45
CA GLY A 10 -2.13 -4.69 -3.03
C GLY A 10 -1.23 -5.25 -4.13
N ILE A 11 -1.66 -5.21 -5.40
CA ILE A 11 -0.83 -5.61 -6.54
C ILE A 11 0.37 -4.67 -6.68
N VAL A 12 0.17 -3.36 -6.57
CA VAL A 12 1.26 -2.37 -6.69
C VAL A 12 2.30 -2.56 -5.59
N LEU A 13 1.88 -2.58 -4.32
CA LEU A 13 2.79 -2.73 -3.17
C LEU A 13 3.42 -4.13 -3.16
N GLY A 14 2.63 -5.16 -3.41
CA GLY A 14 3.09 -6.54 -3.42
C GLY A 14 4.08 -6.80 -4.55
N GLY A 15 3.81 -6.27 -5.75
CA GLY A 15 4.73 -6.35 -6.88
C GLY A 15 6.03 -5.61 -6.62
N HIS A 16 5.96 -4.39 -6.09
CA HIS A 16 7.15 -3.61 -5.77
C HIS A 16 7.99 -4.27 -4.68
N GLY A 17 7.40 -4.63 -3.54
CA GLY A 17 8.12 -5.27 -2.44
C GLY A 17 8.67 -6.65 -2.84
N LEU A 18 7.92 -7.45 -3.61
CA LEU A 18 8.43 -8.74 -4.09
C LEU A 18 9.63 -8.56 -5.01
N VAL A 19 9.57 -7.62 -5.96
CA VAL A 19 10.68 -7.34 -6.87
C VAL A 19 11.89 -6.79 -6.10
N GLY A 20 11.67 -5.89 -5.13
CA GLY A 20 12.73 -5.31 -4.30
C GLY A 20 13.55 -6.37 -3.56
N LEU A 21 12.91 -7.42 -3.02
CA LEU A 21 13.61 -8.51 -2.34
C LEU A 21 14.63 -9.28 -3.19
N PHE A 22 14.51 -9.25 -4.53
CA PHE A 22 15.37 -10.00 -5.45
C PHE A 22 16.34 -9.12 -6.24
N ILE A 23 16.32 -7.80 -6.05
CA ILE A 23 17.25 -6.90 -6.73
C ILE A 23 18.50 -6.70 -5.89
N GLU A 24 19.64 -7.01 -6.49
CA GLU A 24 20.94 -6.71 -5.90
C GLU A 24 21.29 -5.23 -6.17
N GLY A 25 21.43 -4.44 -5.10
CA GLY A 25 21.79 -3.01 -5.14
C GLY A 25 20.75 -2.11 -4.48
N ASP A 26 21.05 -0.82 -4.41
CA ASP A 26 20.27 0.14 -3.61
C ASP A 26 19.03 0.67 -4.36
N ARG A 27 18.88 0.38 -5.66
CA ARG A 27 17.82 0.97 -6.51
C ARG A 27 17.30 0.05 -7.61
N LEU A 28 15.98 -0.03 -7.73
CA LEU A 28 15.26 -0.63 -8.85
C LEU A 28 15.24 0.35 -10.03
N MET A 29 15.88 -0.04 -11.14
CA MET A 29 16.05 0.76 -12.37
C MET A 29 16.69 2.15 -12.13
N GLY A 30 17.38 2.36 -11.01
CA GLY A 30 17.93 3.65 -10.61
C GLY A 30 16.90 4.67 -10.09
N ILE A 31 15.62 4.30 -10.02
CA ILE A 31 14.49 5.21 -9.76
C ILE A 31 13.81 4.93 -8.43
N LEU A 32 13.50 3.68 -8.09
CA LEU A 32 12.84 3.33 -6.83
C LEU A 32 13.89 2.80 -5.86
N ASN A 33 13.83 3.19 -4.60
CA ASN A 33 14.70 2.63 -3.59
C ASN A 33 14.43 1.13 -3.40
N VAL A 34 15.48 0.35 -3.17
CA VAL A 34 15.38 -1.05 -2.77
C VAL A 34 15.96 -1.17 -1.37
N ASP A 35 15.09 -1.46 -0.40
CA ASP A 35 15.46 -1.68 0.99
C ASP A 35 14.60 -2.81 1.53
N THR A 36 15.26 -3.84 2.07
CA THR A 36 14.60 -5.07 2.50
C THR A 36 13.52 -4.82 3.55
N LEU A 37 13.71 -3.89 4.47
CA LEU A 37 12.73 -3.61 5.51
C LEU A 37 11.52 -2.87 4.93
N VAL A 38 11.74 -1.89 4.05
CA VAL A 38 10.65 -1.21 3.33
C VAL A 38 9.86 -2.20 2.47
N ASP A 39 10.56 -3.10 1.77
CA ASP A 39 9.96 -4.15 0.95
C ASP A 39 9.09 -5.10 1.77
N VAL A 40 9.57 -5.52 2.96
CA VAL A 40 8.79 -6.32 3.90
C VAL A 40 7.54 -5.57 4.36
N ILE A 41 7.63 -4.26 4.64
CA ILE A 41 6.46 -3.45 5.02
C ILE A 41 5.45 -3.37 3.87
N TYR A 42 5.92 -3.22 2.63
CA TYR A 42 5.05 -3.28 1.45
C TYR A 42 4.36 -4.63 1.29
N LEU A 43 5.09 -5.73 1.48
CA LEU A 43 4.54 -7.08 1.40
C LEU A 43 3.51 -7.37 2.49
N VAL A 44 3.78 -6.96 3.73
CA VAL A 44 2.81 -7.07 4.84
C VAL A 44 1.57 -6.23 4.55
N SER A 45 1.75 -5.00 4.05
CA SER A 45 0.64 -4.13 3.65
C SER A 45 -0.18 -4.75 2.53
N ALA A 46 0.48 -5.31 1.50
CA ALA A 46 -0.17 -6.00 0.40
C ALA A 46 -0.95 -7.24 0.88
N ALA A 47 -0.41 -8.03 1.80
CA ALA A 47 -1.11 -9.18 2.38
C ALA A 47 -2.40 -8.77 3.10
N LEU A 48 -2.37 -7.69 3.88
CA LEU A 48 -3.57 -7.15 4.53
C LEU A 48 -4.61 -6.66 3.51
N LEU A 49 -4.16 -5.97 2.45
CA LEU A 49 -5.03 -5.51 1.37
C LEU A 49 -5.67 -6.68 0.60
N PHE A 50 -4.89 -7.72 0.29
CA PHE A 50 -5.40 -8.93 -0.35
C PHE A 50 -6.37 -9.70 0.53
N LEU A 51 -6.11 -9.76 1.84
CA LEU A 51 -7.05 -10.35 2.80
C LEU A 51 -8.43 -9.70 2.67
N VAL A 52 -8.52 -8.37 2.69
CA VAL A 52 -9.82 -7.69 2.59
C VAL A 52 -10.40 -7.69 1.19
N ALA A 53 -9.57 -7.76 0.14
CA ALA A 53 -10.02 -7.85 -1.24
C ALA A 53 -10.67 -9.21 -1.55
N PHE A 54 -10.03 -10.32 -1.16
CA PHE A 54 -10.44 -11.67 -1.53
C PHE A 54 -11.41 -12.34 -0.55
N THR A 55 -11.52 -11.88 0.69
CA THR A 55 -12.45 -12.46 1.68
C THR A 55 -13.78 -11.73 1.74
N ARG A 56 -14.80 -12.34 2.36
CA ARG A 56 -16.04 -11.67 2.76
C ARG A 56 -15.81 -10.79 4.01
N SER A 57 -15.04 -9.73 3.83
CA SER A 57 -14.73 -8.74 4.87
C SER A 57 -15.88 -7.75 5.09
N SER A 58 -16.13 -7.38 6.36
CA SER A 58 -17.11 -6.34 6.70
C SER A 58 -16.64 -4.95 6.23
N PRO A 59 -17.55 -3.98 6.02
CA PRO A 59 -17.16 -2.61 5.67
C PRO A 59 -16.19 -1.99 6.68
N LEU A 60 -16.39 -2.28 7.98
CA LEU A 60 -15.51 -1.79 9.04
C LEU A 60 -14.09 -2.38 8.91
N MET A 61 -13.98 -3.68 8.61
CA MET A 61 -12.67 -4.33 8.42
C MET A 61 -11.93 -3.76 7.21
N ILE A 62 -12.63 -3.56 6.08
CA ILE A 62 -12.05 -2.96 4.88
C ILE A 62 -11.50 -1.56 5.21
N ARG A 63 -12.30 -0.72 5.87
CA ARG A 63 -11.88 0.63 6.26
C ARG A 63 -10.71 0.60 7.24
N GLY A 64 -10.74 -0.29 8.23
CA GLY A 64 -9.67 -0.44 9.21
C GLY A 64 -8.34 -0.82 8.57
N VAL A 65 -8.36 -1.74 7.59
CA VAL A 65 -7.16 -2.11 6.83
C VAL A 65 -6.67 -0.96 5.97
N LEU A 66 -7.55 -0.27 5.24
CA LEU A 66 -7.18 0.90 4.45
C LEU A 66 -6.59 2.02 5.34
N PHE A 67 -7.20 2.29 6.49
CA PHE A 67 -6.69 3.27 7.44
C PHE A 67 -5.29 2.89 7.93
N SER A 68 -5.11 1.63 8.32
CA SER A 68 -3.83 1.12 8.85
C SER A 68 -2.73 1.19 7.79
N VAL A 69 -2.99 0.68 6.58
CA VAL A 69 -2.02 0.70 5.48
C VAL A 69 -1.71 2.13 5.05
N GLY A 70 -2.73 2.98 4.89
CA GLY A 70 -2.53 4.39 4.55
C GLY A 70 -1.69 5.11 5.61
N GLY A 71 -1.96 4.87 6.89
CA GLY A 71 -1.19 5.40 8.00
C GLY A 71 0.27 4.95 7.98
N VAL A 72 0.54 3.67 7.73
CA VAL A 72 1.91 3.13 7.61
C VAL A 72 2.66 3.77 6.44
N LEU A 73 2.04 3.89 5.27
CA LEU A 73 2.68 4.50 4.09
C LEU A 73 3.01 5.98 4.33
N LEU A 74 2.09 6.74 4.92
CA LEU A 74 2.34 8.14 5.27
C LEU A 74 3.42 8.27 6.33
N LEU A 75 3.41 7.40 7.34
CA LEU A 75 4.43 7.40 8.39
C LEU A 75 5.82 7.12 7.79
N LEU A 76 5.94 6.13 6.90
CA LEU A 76 7.19 5.87 6.17
C LEU A 76 7.65 7.08 5.36
N GLY A 77 6.72 7.73 4.63
CA GLY A 77 7.02 8.95 3.89
C GLY A 77 7.52 10.08 4.80
N VAL A 78 6.87 10.32 5.93
CA VAL A 78 7.29 11.34 6.89
C VAL A 78 8.65 11.01 7.50
N LEU A 79 8.87 9.76 7.93
CA LEU A 79 10.14 9.33 8.50
C LEU A 79 11.28 9.47 7.49
N GLY A 80 11.04 9.14 6.22
CA GLY A 80 12.01 9.32 5.15
C GLY A 80 12.35 10.78 4.84
N LEU A 81 11.44 11.74 5.10
CA LEU A 81 11.74 13.17 5.00
C LEU A 81 12.58 13.69 6.18
N LEU A 82 12.38 13.13 7.36
CA LEU A 82 13.05 13.57 8.59
C LEU A 82 14.47 13.04 8.69
N ASP A 83 14.72 11.83 8.18
CA ASP A 83 16.03 11.22 8.25
C ASP A 83 16.26 10.25 7.08
N ASN A 84 17.33 10.52 6.32
CA ASN A 84 17.84 9.62 5.28
C ASN A 84 18.34 8.27 5.84
N ARG A 85 18.39 8.13 7.17
CA ARG A 85 18.78 6.93 7.91
C ARG A 85 17.70 6.38 8.86
N VAL A 86 16.53 7.03 9.01
CA VAL A 86 15.49 6.74 10.02
C VAL A 86 16.08 6.26 11.36
N PHE A 87 16.81 7.13 12.05
CA PHE A 87 17.52 6.89 13.31
C PHE A 87 18.58 5.77 13.25
N GLY A 88 19.15 5.51 12.07
CA GLY A 88 20.15 4.45 11.84
C GLY A 88 19.57 3.07 11.57
N LEU A 89 18.23 2.93 11.50
CA LEU A 89 17.54 1.68 11.22
C LEU A 89 17.31 1.41 9.74
N LEU A 90 17.38 2.44 8.88
CA LEU A 90 17.11 2.31 7.44
C LEU A 90 18.00 3.24 6.62
N PRO A 91 18.90 2.78 5.73
CA PRO A 91 19.47 3.63 4.71
C PRO A 91 18.41 3.87 3.63
N THR A 92 17.39 4.71 3.88
CA THR A 92 16.20 4.63 3.03
C THR A 92 16.43 5.11 1.62
N GLY A 93 17.42 5.98 1.36
CA GLY A 93 17.77 6.41 0.01
C GLY A 93 16.58 6.89 -0.85
N LEU A 94 15.44 7.25 -0.20
CA LEU A 94 14.15 7.37 -0.89
C LEU A 94 14.27 8.43 -1.96
N THR A 95 13.81 8.09 -3.13
CA THR A 95 13.77 9.01 -4.25
C THR A 95 12.47 9.81 -4.21
N LEU A 96 12.41 10.82 -5.06
CA LEU A 96 11.17 11.58 -5.25
C LEU A 96 10.00 10.66 -5.65
N VAL A 97 10.27 9.60 -6.42
CA VAL A 97 9.24 8.66 -6.88
C VAL A 97 8.71 7.84 -5.70
N ASP A 98 9.57 7.44 -4.77
CA ASP A 98 9.15 6.76 -3.54
C ASP A 98 8.24 7.65 -2.70
N PHE A 99 8.55 8.94 -2.57
CA PHE A 99 7.68 9.89 -1.87
C PHE A 99 6.32 10.07 -2.56
N PHE A 100 6.28 10.09 -3.89
CA PHE A 100 4.99 10.09 -4.60
C PHE A 100 4.18 8.83 -4.33
N LEU A 101 4.83 7.66 -4.25
CA LEU A 101 4.17 6.41 -3.93
C LEU A 101 3.67 6.42 -2.48
N LEU A 102 4.52 6.76 -1.51
CA LEU A 102 4.18 6.78 -0.09
C LEU A 102 3.09 7.80 0.25
N PHE A 103 3.26 9.06 -0.15
CA PHE A 103 2.28 10.11 0.13
C PHE A 103 1.04 10.01 -0.74
N GLY A 104 1.20 9.72 -2.04
CA GLY A 104 0.09 9.59 -2.97
C GLY A 104 -0.79 8.38 -2.66
N ALA A 105 -0.18 7.19 -2.56
CA ALA A 105 -0.93 5.99 -2.22
C ALA A 105 -1.43 6.05 -0.77
N GLY A 106 -0.60 6.48 0.18
CA GLY A 106 -1.00 6.60 1.59
C GLY A 106 -2.19 7.55 1.78
N GLY A 107 -2.13 8.74 1.16
CA GLY A 107 -3.20 9.73 1.21
C GLY A 107 -4.50 9.25 0.56
N LEU A 108 -4.42 8.67 -0.64
CA LEU A 108 -5.59 8.07 -1.30
C LEU A 108 -6.18 6.94 -0.45
N THR A 109 -5.35 6.10 0.15
CA THR A 109 -5.80 4.98 0.98
C THR A 109 -6.56 5.50 2.21
N LEU A 110 -6.06 6.55 2.88
CA LEU A 110 -6.77 7.18 3.99
C LEU A 110 -8.09 7.80 3.54
N ILE A 111 -8.14 8.47 2.40
CA ILE A 111 -9.40 9.01 1.85
C ILE A 111 -10.40 7.86 1.64
N PHE A 112 -9.99 6.78 0.98
CA PHE A 112 -10.87 5.61 0.78
C PHE A 112 -11.26 4.89 2.07
N SER A 113 -10.47 5.03 3.14
CA SER A 113 -10.81 4.47 4.45
C SER A 113 -11.99 5.17 5.13
N VAL A 114 -12.21 6.46 4.85
CA VAL A 114 -13.29 7.25 5.46
C VAL A 114 -14.51 7.39 4.56
N LEU A 115 -14.35 7.20 3.25
CA LEU A 115 -15.46 7.32 2.31
C LEU A 115 -16.54 6.25 2.54
N PRO A 116 -17.83 6.63 2.42
CA PRO A 116 -18.93 5.69 2.39
C PRO A 116 -18.69 4.61 1.33
N SER A 117 -18.85 3.34 1.70
CA SER A 117 -18.75 2.26 0.71
C SER A 117 -20.13 2.12 0.11
N THR A 118 -20.26 2.30 -1.22
CA THR A 118 -21.50 1.97 -1.91
C THR A 118 -21.76 0.48 -1.71
N PRO A 119 -22.91 0.08 -1.14
CA PRO A 119 -23.26 -1.33 -0.96
C PRO A 119 -23.65 -1.99 -2.28
N GLU A 120 -23.68 -1.24 -3.39
CA GLU A 120 -24.06 -1.77 -4.69
C GLU A 120 -23.11 -2.88 -5.12
N PRO A 121 -23.62 -4.12 -5.25
CA PRO A 121 -22.84 -5.21 -5.76
C PRO A 121 -22.43 -4.90 -7.20
N LEU A 122 -21.27 -5.38 -7.62
CA LEU A 122 -20.95 -5.38 -9.05
C LEU A 122 -22.02 -6.23 -9.73
N THR A 123 -22.89 -5.61 -10.52
CA THR A 123 -23.94 -6.32 -11.24
C THR A 123 -23.54 -6.54 -12.69
N THR A 124 -23.67 -7.77 -13.18
CA THR A 124 -23.75 -8.04 -14.62
C THR A 124 -25.14 -8.57 -14.92
N ALA A 125 -25.86 -7.94 -15.85
CA ALA A 125 -27.23 -8.31 -16.20
C ALA A 125 -28.18 -8.42 -14.98
N ASN A 126 -28.13 -7.45 -14.06
CA ASN A 126 -28.91 -7.42 -12.81
C ASN A 126 -28.66 -8.59 -11.84
N ALA A 127 -27.65 -9.43 -12.08
CA ALA A 127 -27.21 -10.46 -11.15
C ALA A 127 -26.03 -9.93 -10.31
N PRO A 128 -26.05 -10.07 -8.98
CA PRO A 128 -24.90 -9.73 -8.13
C PRO A 128 -23.74 -10.70 -8.40
N LEU A 129 -22.53 -10.16 -8.57
CA LEU A 129 -21.29 -10.93 -8.78
C LEU A 129 -20.58 -11.33 -7.46
N ASN A 130 -21.20 -11.12 -6.29
CA ASN A 130 -20.60 -11.31 -4.96
C ASN A 130 -21.41 -12.21 -4.02
#